data_AF-A0A962ND23-F1
#
_entry.id   AF-A0A962ND23-F1
#
_cell.length_a   1.000
_cell.length_b   1.000
_cell.length_c   1.000
_cell.angle_alpha   90.00
_cell.angle_beta   90.00
_cell.angle_gamma   90.00
#
_symmetry.space_group_name_H-M   'P 1'
#
loop_
_entity.id
_entity.type
_entity.pdbx_description
1 polymer ?
#
loop_
_entity_poly.entity_id
_entity_poly.type
_entity_poly.pdbx_seq_one_letter_code
_entity_poly.pdbx_strand_id
1 'polypeptide(L)'
;ASVILQMTALGLGDVAAFPFLDPPDPRAVRDGYGLLEELGALEPPDPEGRRRLTAVGRRLARLPVDPRLGRMVLEADRLGCVRDVMIIASALSIQDVRERPAEHRGTADELHRRFEVPGSDFLAYVKLWDHLREQQQALSGN
;
A
#
# COMPACT_ATOMS: atom_id res chain seq x y z
N ALA A 1 5.72 -8.22 6.43
CA ALA A 1 6.05 -7.00 7.22
C ALA A 1 4.92 -6.56 8.16
N SER A 2 3.65 -6.58 7.76
CA SER A 2 2.53 -6.05 8.57
C SER A 2 2.44 -6.65 9.98
N VAL A 3 2.59 -7.97 10.12
CA VAL A 3 2.56 -8.61 11.45
C VAL A 3 3.71 -8.13 12.34
N ILE A 4 4.94 -8.06 11.81
CA ILE A 4 6.10 -7.53 12.54
C ILE A 4 5.83 -6.10 13.01
N LEU A 5 5.33 -5.23 12.12
CA LEU A 5 4.99 -3.85 12.45
C LEU A 5 3.99 -3.77 13.61
N GLN A 6 2.93 -4.59 13.58
CA GLN A 6 1.92 -4.65 14.63
C GLN A 6 2.47 -5.20 15.94
N MET A 7 3.26 -6.28 15.90
CA MET A 7 3.87 -6.85 17.09
C MET A 7 4.85 -5.88 17.76
N THR A 8 5.66 -5.16 16.98
CA THR A 8 6.54 -4.12 17.52
C THR A 8 5.74 -2.94 18.07
N ALA A 9 4.62 -2.54 17.45
CA ALA A 9 3.72 -1.52 17.98
C ALA A 9 3.11 -1.89 19.33
N LEU A 10 2.79 -3.18 19.51
CA LEU A 10 2.19 -3.75 20.72
C LEU A 10 3.24 -4.12 21.79
N GLY A 11 4.53 -4.01 21.49
CA GLY A 11 5.61 -4.34 22.43
C GLY A 11 5.75 -5.84 22.70
N LEU A 12 5.37 -6.70 21.76
CA LEU A 12 5.37 -8.16 21.93
C LEU A 12 6.76 -8.82 21.80
N GLY A 13 7.82 -8.04 21.67
CA GLY A 13 9.19 -8.53 21.53
C GLY A 13 9.55 -9.00 20.13
N ASP A 14 10.60 -9.81 20.02
CA ASP A 14 11.08 -10.32 18.75
C ASP A 14 10.14 -11.38 18.18
N VAL A 15 9.76 -11.20 16.91
CA VAL A 15 8.93 -12.13 16.15
C VAL A 15 9.55 -13.52 16.09
N ALA A 16 10.88 -13.66 16.04
CA ALA A 16 11.52 -14.99 16.00
C ALA A 16 11.39 -15.75 17.32
N ALA A 17 11.23 -15.05 18.45
CA ALA A 17 11.07 -15.65 19.78
C ALA A 17 9.60 -15.78 20.20
N PHE A 18 8.66 -15.28 19.39
CA PHE A 18 7.24 -15.30 19.71
C PHE A 18 6.66 -16.72 19.53
N PRO A 19 5.84 -17.22 20.48
CA PRO A 19 5.34 -18.59 20.47
C PRO A 19 4.18 -18.77 19.49
N PHE A 20 4.46 -18.72 18.19
CA PHE A 20 3.49 -19.05 17.15
C PHE A 20 3.13 -20.55 17.19
N LEU A 21 1.88 -20.87 16.85
CA LEU A 21 1.46 -22.26 16.62
C LEU A 21 2.28 -22.87 15.47
N ASP A 22 2.36 -22.14 14.36
CA ASP A 22 3.20 -22.43 13.21
C ASP A 22 4.17 -21.26 13.01
N PRO A 23 5.46 -21.41 13.40
CA PRO A 23 6.45 -20.34 13.24
C PRO A 23 6.63 -19.94 11.77
N PRO A 24 6.76 -18.63 11.46
CA PRO A 24 7.02 -18.17 10.11
C PRO A 24 8.43 -18.57 9.64
N ASP A 25 8.62 -18.65 8.32
CA ASP A 25 9.96 -18.86 7.74
C ASP A 25 10.93 -17.76 8.20
N PRO A 26 12.10 -18.10 8.78
CA PRO A 26 13.11 -17.13 9.19
C PRO A 26 13.55 -16.16 8.09
N ARG A 27 13.54 -16.58 6.82
CA ARG A 27 13.80 -15.71 5.66
C ARG A 27 12.72 -14.64 5.53
N ALA A 28 11.45 -15.02 5.59
CA ALA A 28 10.33 -14.08 5.51
C ALA A 28 10.34 -13.08 6.69
N VAL A 29 10.77 -13.51 7.88
CA VAL A 29 10.95 -12.62 9.03
C VAL A 29 12.06 -11.60 8.76
N ARG A 30 13.22 -12.03 8.28
CA ARG A 30 14.33 -11.13 7.92
C ARG A 30 13.94 -10.13 6.85
N ASP A 31 13.31 -10.58 5.77
CA ASP A 31 12.86 -9.73 4.67
C ASP A 31 11.80 -8.72 5.16
N GLY A 32 10.93 -9.17 6.08
CA GLY A 32 9.93 -8.31 6.70
C GLY A 32 10.53 -7.19 7.56
N TYR A 33 11.59 -7.48 8.31
CA TYR A 33 12.34 -6.45 9.04
C TYR A 33 13.09 -5.50 8.09
N GLY A 34 13.78 -6.04 7.08
CA GLY A 34 14.50 -5.24 6.09
C GLY A 34 13.57 -4.26 5.37
N LEU A 35 12.39 -4.72 4.96
CA LEU A 35 11.37 -3.83 4.38
C LEU A 35 10.95 -2.72 5.34
N LEU A 36 10.72 -3.02 6.62
CA LEU A 36 10.33 -1.99 7.58
C LEU A 36 11.45 -0.99 7.87
N GLU A 37 12.71 -1.42 7.81
CA GLU A 37 13.89 -0.55 7.86
C GLU A 37 13.95 0.36 6.61
N GLU A 38 13.76 -0.18 5.41
CA GLU A 38 13.70 0.60 4.14
C GLU A 38 12.56 1.63 4.13
N LEU A 39 11.41 1.29 4.70
CA LEU A 39 10.27 2.21 4.84
C LEU A 39 10.50 3.29 5.91
N GLY A 40 11.60 3.21 6.66
CA GLY A 40 11.91 4.09 7.78
C GLY A 40 10.98 3.89 8.99
N ALA A 41 10.40 2.69 9.12
CA ALA A 41 9.44 2.36 10.18
C ALA A 41 10.11 1.89 11.47
N LEU A 42 11.36 1.42 11.41
CA LEU A 42 12.12 0.89 12.55
C LEU A 42 13.37 1.74 12.84
N GLU A 43 13.66 1.91 14.13
CA GLU A 43 14.96 2.35 14.61
C GLU A 43 15.98 1.22 14.48
N PRO A 44 17.29 1.54 14.38
CA PRO A 44 18.33 0.52 14.53
C PRO A 44 18.14 -0.28 15.82
N PRO A 45 18.45 -1.59 15.81
CA PRO A 45 18.35 -2.40 17.02
C PRO A 45 19.26 -1.83 18.12
N ASP A 46 18.77 -1.86 19.36
CA ASP A 46 19.58 -1.52 20.53
C ASP A 46 20.63 -2.61 20.83
N PRO A 47 21.58 -2.40 21.78
CA PRO A 47 22.60 -3.41 22.11
C PRO A 47 22.03 -4.76 22.55
N GLU A 48 20.79 -4.79 23.03
CA GLU A 48 20.06 -6.00 23.40
C GLU A 48 19.28 -6.61 22.22
N GLY A 49 19.41 -6.06 21.01
CA GLY A 49 18.75 -6.52 19.80
C GLY A 49 17.29 -6.12 19.66
N ARG A 50 16.75 -5.29 20.57
CA ARG A 50 15.35 -4.86 20.52
C ARG A 50 15.18 -3.76 19.50
N ARG A 51 14.11 -3.87 18.71
CA ARG A 51 13.73 -2.88 17.71
C ARG A 51 12.57 -2.03 18.20
N ARG A 52 12.59 -0.74 17.88
CA ARG A 52 11.52 0.21 18.22
C ARG A 52 10.96 0.84 16.96
N LEU A 53 9.68 1.22 17.00
CA LEU A 53 9.07 1.98 15.91
C LEU A 53 9.54 3.44 15.93
N THR A 54 9.86 3.96 14.75
CA THR A 54 10.02 5.41 14.51
C THR A 54 8.66 6.12 14.58
N ALA A 55 8.65 7.45 14.46
CA ALA A 55 7.41 8.21 14.30
C ALA A 55 6.61 7.77 13.05
N VAL A 56 7.31 7.45 11.94
CA VAL A 56 6.69 6.91 10.72
C VAL A 56 6.12 5.52 10.99
N GLY A 57 6.88 4.64 11.65
CA GLY A 57 6.42 3.30 12.00
C GLY A 57 5.16 3.31 12.87
N ARG A 58 5.09 4.20 13.86
CA ARG A 58 3.89 4.37 14.70
C ARG A 58 2.68 4.86 13.90
N ARG A 59 2.86 5.78 12.95
CA ARG A 59 1.77 6.21 12.05
C ARG A 59 1.33 5.05 11.14
N LEU A 60 2.27 4.31 10.57
CA LEU A 60 1.98 3.15 9.72
C LEU A 60 1.21 2.06 10.46
N ALA A 61 1.58 1.75 11.70
CA ALA A 61 0.92 0.72 12.50
C ALA A 61 -0.56 1.03 12.78
N ARG A 62 -1.00 2.29 12.63
CA ARG A 62 -2.41 2.69 12.81
C ARG A 62 -3.25 2.55 11.53
N LEU A 63 -2.63 2.27 10.38
CA LEU A 63 -3.33 2.14 9.11
C LEU A 63 -3.66 0.66 8.83
N PRO A 64 -4.92 0.31 8.47
CA PRO A 64 -5.33 -1.06 8.18
C PRO A 64 -4.99 -1.47 6.74
N VAL A 65 -3.76 -1.20 6.29
CA VAL A 65 -3.29 -1.49 4.93
C VAL A 65 -1.87 -2.04 4.94
N ASP A 66 -1.40 -2.56 3.81
CA ASP A 66 0.00 -2.97 3.66
C ASP A 66 0.96 -1.78 3.97
N PRO A 67 2.06 -2.00 4.73
CA PRO A 67 2.98 -0.93 5.10
C PRO A 67 3.56 -0.13 3.93
N ARG A 68 3.74 -0.73 2.74
CA ARG A 68 4.23 -0.02 1.55
C ARG A 68 3.20 1.01 1.07
N LEU A 69 1.94 0.58 0.96
CA LEU A 69 0.82 1.46 0.57
C LEU A 69 0.58 2.54 1.64
N GLY A 70 0.63 2.16 2.91
CA GLY A 70 0.56 3.11 4.03
C GLY A 70 1.68 4.16 3.95
N ARG A 71 2.91 3.76 3.61
CA ARG A 71 4.05 4.67 3.49
C ARG A 71 3.88 5.67 2.35
N MET A 72 3.31 5.24 1.22
CA MET A 72 2.95 6.12 0.12
C MET A 72 1.96 7.20 0.58
N VAL A 73 0.87 6.80 1.26
CA VAL A 73 -0.15 7.73 1.75
C VAL A 73 0.43 8.72 2.77
N LEU A 74 1.27 8.25 3.71
CA LEU A 74 1.94 9.13 4.67
C LEU A 74 2.91 10.12 4.01
N GLU A 75 3.58 9.75 2.92
CA GLU A 75 4.44 10.67 2.18
C GLU A 75 3.63 11.70 1.40
N ALA A 76 2.51 11.27 0.83
CA ALA A 76 1.63 12.13 0.05
C ALA A 76 1.05 13.27 0.89
N ASP A 77 0.84 13.04 2.18
CA ASP A 77 0.47 14.07 3.17
C ASP A 77 1.52 15.17 3.25
N ARG A 78 2.80 14.78 3.34
CA ARG A 78 3.93 15.73 3.37
C ARG A 78 4.09 16.48 2.04
N LEU A 79 3.81 15.82 0.91
CA LEU A 79 3.97 16.37 -0.44
C LEU A 79 2.72 17.10 -0.96
N GLY A 80 1.61 17.09 -0.22
CA GLY A 80 0.37 17.76 -0.62
C GLY A 80 -0.40 17.05 -1.74
N CYS A 81 -0.19 15.75 -1.96
CA CYS A 81 -0.81 14.97 -3.04
C CYS A 81 -1.62 13.75 -2.54
N VAL A 82 -2.16 13.84 -1.31
CA VAL A 82 -2.88 12.73 -0.64
C VAL A 82 -4.01 12.16 -1.51
N ARG A 83 -4.82 13.01 -2.14
CA ARG A 83 -5.96 12.59 -2.95
C ARG A 83 -5.54 11.58 -4.02
N ASP A 84 -4.57 11.95 -4.84
CA ASP A 84 -4.16 11.16 -5.99
C ASP A 84 -3.45 9.88 -5.55
N VAL A 85 -2.58 9.97 -4.53
CA VAL A 85 -1.89 8.79 -3.99
C VAL A 85 -2.84 7.85 -3.26
N MET A 86 -3.89 8.36 -2.61
CA MET A 86 -4.91 7.53 -1.99
C MET A 86 -5.69 6.74 -3.04
N ILE A 87 -6.06 7.36 -4.17
CA ILE A 87 -6.70 6.68 -5.31
C ILE A 87 -5.79 5.55 -5.82
N ILE A 88 -4.50 5.86 -6.05
CA ILE A 88 -3.53 4.87 -6.52
C ILE A 88 -3.36 3.74 -5.51
N ALA A 89 -3.17 4.04 -4.22
CA ALA A 89 -3.00 3.05 -3.18
C ALA A 89 -4.24 2.15 -3.04
N SER A 90 -5.44 2.70 -3.16
CA SER A 90 -6.69 1.94 -3.19
C SER A 90 -6.75 1.01 -4.40
N ALA A 91 -6.44 1.50 -5.60
CA ALA A 91 -6.42 0.68 -6.81
C ALA A 91 -5.41 -0.47 -6.73
N LEU A 92 -4.22 -0.23 -6.16
CA LEU A 92 -3.18 -1.25 -5.97
C LEU A 92 -3.50 -2.28 -4.87
N SER A 93 -4.43 -1.95 -3.97
CA SER A 93 -4.81 -2.85 -2.86
C SER A 93 -5.78 -3.96 -3.27
N ILE A 94 -6.32 -3.87 -4.49
CA ILE A 94 -7.29 -4.82 -5.03
C ILE A 94 -6.80 -5.34 -6.39
N GLN A 95 -7.46 -6.38 -6.90
CA GLN A 95 -7.27 -6.79 -8.28
C GLN A 95 -7.73 -5.68 -9.24
N ASP A 96 -7.00 -5.49 -10.34
CA ASP A 96 -7.39 -4.54 -11.39
C ASP A 96 -8.82 -4.84 -11.86
N VAL A 97 -9.67 -3.84 -11.73
CA VAL A 97 -11.12 -3.93 -12.01
C VAL A 97 -11.42 -3.83 -13.51
N ARG A 98 -10.43 -3.49 -14.33
CA ARG A 98 -10.57 -3.35 -15.78
C ARG A 98 -10.66 -4.71 -16.45
N GLU A 99 -11.75 -4.96 -17.15
CA GLU A 99 -11.94 -6.21 -17.91
C GLU A 99 -11.32 -6.13 -19.30
N ARG A 100 -10.69 -7.23 -19.71
CA ARG A 100 -10.13 -7.38 -21.07
C ARG A 100 -10.50 -8.75 -21.65
N PRO A 101 -11.77 -8.97 -22.05
CA PRO A 101 -12.22 -10.23 -22.64
C PRO A 101 -11.43 -10.56 -23.92
N ALA A 102 -11.12 -11.84 -24.15
CA ALA A 102 -10.33 -12.26 -25.30
C ALA A 102 -11.00 -11.89 -26.64
N GLU A 103 -12.31 -12.13 -26.74
CA GLU A 103 -13.16 -11.86 -27.91
C GLU A 103 -13.22 -10.35 -28.27
N HIS A 104 -13.03 -9.48 -27.27
CA HIS A 104 -13.21 -8.03 -27.39
C HIS A 104 -11.97 -7.24 -26.99
N ARG A 105 -10.79 -7.86 -27.09
CA ARG A 105 -9.53 -7.28 -26.61
C ARG A 105 -9.23 -5.92 -27.24
N GLY A 106 -9.44 -5.77 -28.55
CA GLY A 106 -9.19 -4.51 -29.26
C GLY A 106 -10.03 -3.35 -28.74
N THR A 107 -11.34 -3.57 -28.57
CA THR A 107 -12.27 -2.57 -28.01
C THR A 107 -11.93 -2.24 -26.55
N ALA A 108 -11.61 -3.26 -25.74
CA ALA A 108 -11.20 -3.04 -24.34
C ALA A 108 -9.92 -2.19 -24.26
N ASP A 109 -8.93 -2.45 -25.12
CA ASP A 109 -7.70 -1.66 -25.17
C ASP A 109 -7.95 -0.22 -25.57
N GLU A 110 -8.82 0.04 -26.54
CA GLU A 110 -9.22 1.39 -26.92
C GLU A 110 -9.92 2.13 -25.76
N LEU A 111 -10.84 1.46 -25.06
CA LEU A 111 -11.53 2.02 -23.90
C LEU A 111 -10.62 2.24 -22.69
N HIS A 112 -9.53 1.47 -22.54
CA HIS A 112 -8.54 1.71 -21.50
C HIS A 112 -7.57 2.82 -21.87
N ARG A 113 -7.22 2.94 -23.16
CA ARG A 113 -6.26 3.94 -23.67
C ARG A 113 -6.67 5.39 -23.36
N ARG A 114 -7.98 5.67 -23.27
CA ARG A 114 -8.49 7.01 -22.91
C ARG A 114 -8.04 7.51 -21.52
N PHE A 115 -7.56 6.62 -20.65
CA PHE A 115 -7.06 6.95 -19.32
C PHE A 115 -5.53 6.95 -19.24
N GLU A 116 -4.82 6.52 -20.29
CA GLU A 116 -3.35 6.50 -20.27
C GLU A 116 -2.79 7.91 -20.08
N VAL A 117 -1.75 8.01 -19.26
CA VAL A 117 -1.00 9.24 -19.05
C VAL A 117 0.44 8.98 -19.48
N PRO A 118 0.96 9.69 -20.49
CA PRO A 118 2.33 9.49 -20.96
C PRO A 118 3.34 9.57 -19.80
N GLY A 119 4.16 8.52 -19.66
CA GLY A 119 5.17 8.43 -18.61
C GLY A 119 4.66 7.99 -17.23
N SER A 120 3.39 7.60 -17.09
CA SER A 120 2.89 7.07 -15.81
C SER A 120 1.74 6.08 -15.96
N ASP A 121 1.99 4.84 -15.54
CA ASP A 121 0.94 3.81 -15.44
C ASP A 121 -0.02 4.06 -14.26
N PHE A 122 0.46 4.73 -13.20
CA PHE A 122 -0.33 4.97 -12.00
C PHE A 122 -1.32 6.12 -12.16
N LEU A 123 -0.97 7.17 -12.92
CA LEU A 123 -1.89 8.29 -13.15
C LEU A 123 -3.11 7.88 -13.98
N ALA A 124 -3.06 6.74 -14.67
CA ALA A 124 -4.23 6.16 -15.31
C ALA A 124 -5.33 5.80 -14.30
N TYR A 125 -4.99 5.38 -13.08
CA TYR A 125 -5.97 5.15 -12.02
C TYR A 125 -6.65 6.44 -11.57
N VAL A 126 -5.91 7.54 -11.50
CA VAL A 126 -6.47 8.86 -11.14
C VAL A 126 -7.45 9.31 -12.21
N LYS A 127 -7.07 9.22 -13.50
CA LYS A 127 -7.95 9.55 -14.63
C LYS A 127 -9.21 8.68 -14.68
N LEU A 128 -9.06 7.37 -14.44
CA LEU A 128 -10.19 6.45 -14.37
C LEU A 128 -11.13 6.81 -13.22
N TRP A 129 -10.59 7.10 -12.03
CA TRP A 129 -11.38 7.50 -10.88
C TRP A 129 -12.18 8.78 -11.14
N ASP A 130 -11.52 9.81 -11.68
CA ASP A 130 -12.16 11.08 -12.02
C ASP A 130 -13.32 10.88 -13.00
N HIS A 131 -13.08 10.10 -14.07
CA HIS A 131 -14.13 9.75 -15.02
C HIS A 131 -15.31 9.04 -14.37
N LEU A 132 -15.05 8.04 -13.50
CA LEU A 132 -16.12 7.32 -12.82
C LEU A 132 -16.91 8.22 -11.86
N ARG A 133 -16.26 9.18 -11.19
CA ARG A 133 -16.94 10.17 -10.33
C ARG A 133 -17.83 11.10 -11.15
N GLU A 134 -17.34 11.59 -12.29
CA GLU A 134 -18.12 12.41 -13.21
C GLU A 134 -19.34 11.66 -13.76
N GLN A 135 -19.15 10.41 -14.22
CA GLN A 135 -20.24 9.57 -14.71
C GLN A 135 -21.24 9.26 -13.60
N GLN A 136 -20.77 8.94 -12.39
CA GLN A 136 -21.64 8.72 -11.25
C GLN A 136 -22.50 9.95 -10.97
N GLN A 137 -21.91 11.15 -10.96
CA GLN A 137 -22.65 12.38 -10.71
C GLN A 137 -23.70 12.63 -11.82
N ALA A 138 -23.30 12.55 -13.09
CA ALA A 138 -24.19 12.78 -14.23
C ALA A 138 -25.36 11.78 -14.31
N LEU A 139 -25.14 10.53 -13.89
CA LEU A 139 -26.14 9.46 -13.96
C LEU A 139 -26.95 9.30 -12.66
N SER A 140 -26.55 9.94 -11.56
CA SER A 140 -27.20 9.81 -10.26
C SER A 140 -28.56 10.52 -10.14
N GLY A 141 -29.01 11.24 -11.17
CA GLY A 141 -30.36 11.80 -11.26
C GLY A 141 -30.74 12.85 -10.21
N ASN A 142 -29.77 13.35 -9.44
CA ASN A 142 -29.93 14.45 -8.49
C ASN A 142 -29.36 15.75 -9.06
#